data_AF-A0A8J9XC80-F1
#
_entry.id   AF-A0A8J9XC80-F1
#
_cell.length_a   1.000
_cell.length_b   1.000
_cell.length_c   1.000
_cell.angle_alpha   90.00
_cell.angle_beta   90.00
_cell.angle_gamma   90.00
#
_symmetry.space_group_name_H-M   'P 1'
#
loop_
_entity.id
_entity.type
_entity.pdbx_description
1 polymer ?
#
loop_
_entity_poly.entity_id
_entity_poly.type
_entity_poly.pdbx_seq_one_letter_code
_entity_poly.pdbx_strand_id
1 'polypeptide(L)'
;LYFKRRRIACTVFFVSTLWWVLYTFRPGSLSQEVLAETNLPLDFVVAGFPKCGTTTLMYAFRQHSQVNMNTHESCSISSARKTTTQVWNGLQAELSDIISLPATGRVNGIKCPTAMYSMKALHRLQNWHPRTKWIVGLRHPVWQVQSFYNYRVTEAYDKLEAAASQSYSWLPRFMWDPQPSFRSLDDIFTAPYQPWNEVSRWSHRYELFLNQFGFTNMTVPEVVEWQNLTAARDAMTLYPHLGLLSDHNFEIFVYTVDQMEDANTERSAQFRKGLQSFLGLTEPLPSLGHENINHFQGSRAHPETIDICDSQWSDLRSQIIADGRVTATWIQDRLVASPHVSVSDDPFFRSTLDTWMHDPCP
;
A
#
# COMPACT_ATOMS: atom_id res chain seq x y z
N LEU A 1 69.90 53.53 18.52
CA LEU A 1 68.94 53.00 19.51
C LEU A 1 68.44 51.66 18.96
N TYR A 2 69.15 50.54 19.07
CA TYR A 2 69.50 49.71 20.24
C TYR A 2 68.28 49.18 21.02
N PHE A 3 68.30 47.85 21.26
CA PHE A 3 67.41 46.96 22.03
C PHE A 3 66.19 46.38 21.28
N LYS A 4 66.06 45.08 20.95
CA LYS A 4 66.57 43.77 21.46
C LYS A 4 65.79 43.21 22.67
N ARG A 5 65.13 42.05 22.44
CA ARG A 5 64.69 40.95 23.37
C ARG A 5 63.52 41.30 24.33
N ARG A 6 62.54 40.41 24.57
CA ARG A 6 62.68 39.01 25.07
C ARG A 6 61.54 38.07 24.67
N ARG A 7 61.92 36.79 24.56
CA ARG A 7 61.12 35.55 24.52
C ARG A 7 60.54 35.19 25.89
N ILE A 8 59.38 34.52 25.91
CA ILE A 8 59.00 33.40 26.80
C ILE A 8 58.04 32.51 25.96
N ALA A 9 58.50 31.40 25.36
CA ALA A 9 58.46 30.00 25.86
C ALA A 9 57.01 29.49 26.12
N CYS A 10 56.48 28.71 25.17
CA CYS A 10 56.25 27.25 25.30
C CYS A 10 55.13 26.87 26.27
N THR A 11 54.10 26.16 25.78
CA THR A 11 53.82 24.74 26.09
C THR A 11 52.39 24.38 25.67
N VAL A 12 52.31 23.54 24.62
CA VAL A 12 51.35 22.43 24.42
C VAL A 12 49.86 22.69 24.70
N PHE A 13 49.06 22.73 23.62
CA PHE A 13 47.81 21.96 23.55
C PHE A 13 47.63 21.43 22.13
N PHE A 14 48.27 20.29 21.89
CA PHE A 14 48.15 19.47 20.70
C PHE A 14 47.23 18.28 21.04
N VAL A 15 45.97 18.54 21.41
CA VAL A 15 44.95 17.48 21.56
C VAL A 15 43.56 18.11 21.37
N SER A 16 43.00 18.04 20.15
CA SER A 16 41.54 17.99 19.96
C SER A 16 41.10 17.57 18.55
N THR A 17 42.01 17.47 17.58
CA THR A 17 41.72 16.99 16.22
C THR A 17 41.59 15.46 16.09
N LEU A 18 41.46 14.72 17.19
CA LEU A 18 41.33 13.25 17.18
C LEU A 18 40.13 12.71 17.98
N TRP A 19 39.17 13.55 18.36
CA TRP A 19 38.04 13.13 19.21
C TRP A 19 36.65 13.55 18.72
N TRP A 20 36.50 13.78 17.41
CA TRP A 20 35.18 13.87 16.75
C TRP A 20 35.02 12.96 15.53
N VAL A 21 36.03 12.13 15.25
CA VAL A 21 36.02 11.09 14.19
C VAL A 21 35.45 9.75 14.72
N LEU A 22 34.88 9.69 15.93
CA LEU A 22 34.36 8.46 16.54
C LEU A 22 32.93 8.56 17.08
N TYR A 23 32.08 9.38 16.45
CA TYR A 23 30.63 9.23 16.56
C TYR A 23 30.02 8.97 15.18
N THR A 24 30.54 7.94 14.52
CA THR A 24 29.70 7.16 13.61
C THR A 24 28.65 6.48 14.47
N PHE A 25 27.45 7.07 14.51
CA PHE A 25 26.24 6.32 14.76
C PHE A 25 26.29 5.11 13.80
N ARG A 26 26.66 3.94 14.31
CA ARG A 26 26.22 2.67 13.74
C ARG A 26 24.78 2.51 14.21
N PRO A 27 23.74 2.81 13.40
CA PRO A 27 22.51 2.09 13.60
C PRO A 27 22.88 0.61 13.48
N GLY A 28 22.38 -0.24 14.37
CA GLY A 28 22.63 -1.68 14.31
C GLY A 28 22.15 -2.23 12.97
N SER A 29 23.00 -2.21 11.95
CA SER A 29 22.81 -2.92 10.71
C SER A 29 23.30 -4.34 10.96
N LEU A 30 22.36 -5.28 10.94
CA LEU A 30 22.70 -6.65 10.58
C LEU A 30 23.46 -6.57 9.24
N SER A 31 24.65 -7.15 9.17
CA SER A 31 25.41 -7.22 7.92
C SER A 31 24.55 -7.89 6.86
N GLN A 32 24.45 -7.29 5.66
CA GLN A 32 23.65 -7.81 4.55
C GLN A 32 23.99 -9.27 4.21
N GLU A 33 25.24 -9.70 4.45
CA GLU A 33 25.68 -11.09 4.28
C GLU A 33 24.99 -12.08 5.23
N VAL A 34 24.70 -11.69 6.49
CA VAL A 34 24.03 -12.57 7.46
C VAL A 34 22.53 -12.68 7.19
N LEU A 35 21.92 -11.65 6.59
CA LEU A 35 20.53 -11.70 6.17
C LEU A 35 20.34 -12.65 4.97
N ALA A 36 21.33 -12.78 4.07
CA ALA A 36 21.19 -13.55 2.84
C ALA A 36 21.09 -15.08 3.04
N GLU A 37 21.70 -15.65 4.08
CA GLU A 37 21.71 -17.11 4.30
C GLU A 37 20.49 -17.65 5.05
N THR A 38 19.67 -16.79 5.66
CA THR A 38 18.50 -17.19 6.48
C THR A 38 17.18 -16.60 5.97
N ASN A 39 17.21 -15.83 4.88
CA ASN A 39 16.03 -15.15 4.38
C ASN A 39 15.12 -16.10 3.62
N LEU A 40 13.97 -16.40 4.20
CA LEU A 40 12.93 -17.18 3.52
C LEU A 40 12.41 -16.41 2.30
N PRO A 41 12.17 -17.06 1.15
CA PRO A 41 11.79 -16.35 -0.08
C PRO A 41 10.39 -15.73 0.01
N LEU A 42 10.28 -14.47 -0.44
CA LEU A 42 9.02 -13.79 -0.72
C LEU A 42 9.00 -13.41 -2.21
N ASP A 43 8.18 -14.11 -2.98
CA ASP A 43 8.16 -13.99 -4.44
C ASP A 43 7.21 -12.89 -4.91
N PHE A 44 6.09 -12.67 -4.22
CA PHE A 44 5.15 -11.60 -4.58
C PHE A 44 4.35 -11.04 -3.40
N VAL A 45 3.83 -9.82 -3.58
CA VAL A 45 2.90 -9.17 -2.66
C VAL A 45 1.66 -8.70 -3.42
N VAL A 46 0.48 -9.08 -2.94
CA VAL A 46 -0.78 -8.42 -3.33
C VAL A 46 -0.91 -7.15 -2.51
N ALA A 47 -0.51 -6.02 -3.08
CA ALA A 47 -0.03 -4.84 -2.34
C ALA A 47 -1.05 -3.73 -2.14
N GLY A 48 -2.20 -3.83 -2.78
CA GLY A 48 -3.22 -2.80 -2.75
C GLY A 48 -3.90 -2.60 -4.08
N PHE A 49 -4.68 -1.54 -4.25
CA PHE A 49 -5.14 -0.67 -3.15
C PHE A 49 -6.27 -1.34 -2.34
N PRO A 50 -6.60 -0.87 -1.12
CA PRO A 50 -7.77 -1.37 -0.41
C PRO A 50 -9.01 -1.26 -1.29
N LYS A 51 -9.88 -2.25 -1.20
CA LYS A 51 -11.14 -2.36 -1.97
C LYS A 51 -10.98 -2.46 -3.48
N CYS A 52 -9.80 -2.86 -3.95
CA CYS A 52 -9.50 -3.09 -5.36
C CYS A 52 -9.27 -4.59 -5.65
N GLY A 53 -10.09 -5.50 -5.13
CA GLY A 53 -10.05 -6.93 -5.50
C GLY A 53 -8.95 -7.79 -4.86
N THR A 54 -8.16 -7.26 -3.92
CA THR A 54 -7.03 -7.97 -3.31
C THR A 54 -7.42 -9.27 -2.59
N THR A 55 -8.57 -9.30 -1.90
CA THR A 55 -9.09 -10.50 -1.23
C THR A 55 -9.52 -11.58 -2.22
N THR A 56 -10.16 -11.19 -3.33
CA THR A 56 -10.54 -12.11 -4.40
C THR A 56 -9.31 -12.78 -5.02
N LEU A 57 -8.23 -12.03 -5.25
CA LEU A 57 -6.96 -12.62 -5.68
C LEU A 57 -6.36 -13.58 -4.64
N MET A 58 -6.38 -13.23 -3.35
CA MET A 58 -5.91 -14.13 -2.28
C MET A 58 -6.69 -15.45 -2.29
N TYR A 59 -8.01 -15.44 -2.48
CA TYR A 59 -8.79 -16.67 -2.57
C TYR A 59 -8.39 -17.51 -3.80
N ALA A 60 -8.23 -16.89 -4.97
CA ALA A 60 -7.80 -17.59 -6.18
C ALA A 60 -6.40 -18.19 -6.02
N PHE A 61 -5.45 -17.45 -5.44
CA PHE A 61 -4.10 -17.93 -5.19
C PHE A 61 -4.05 -19.08 -4.21
N ARG A 62 -4.84 -19.05 -3.14
CA ARG A 62 -4.90 -20.13 -2.16
C ARG A 62 -5.46 -21.44 -2.71
N GLN A 63 -6.25 -21.37 -3.78
CA GLN A 63 -6.75 -22.56 -4.47
C GLN A 63 -5.74 -23.10 -5.49
N HIS A 64 -4.67 -22.36 -5.79
CA HIS A 64 -3.69 -22.73 -6.79
C HIS A 64 -2.61 -23.66 -6.22
N SER A 65 -2.36 -24.79 -6.87
CA SER A 65 -1.41 -25.82 -6.40
C SER A 65 0.05 -25.37 -6.31
N GLN A 66 0.39 -24.27 -7.00
CA GLN A 66 1.75 -23.73 -7.06
C GLN A 66 2.01 -22.48 -6.22
N VAL A 67 1.02 -22.01 -5.44
CA VAL A 67 1.14 -20.78 -4.65
C VAL A 67 0.97 -21.08 -3.17
N ASN A 68 1.91 -20.59 -2.36
CA ASN A 68 1.77 -20.58 -0.89
C ASN A 68 1.39 -19.16 -0.44
N MET A 69 0.28 -19.03 0.28
CA MET A 69 -0.19 -17.76 0.82
C MET A 69 -1.08 -17.96 2.05
N ASN A 70 -0.96 -17.08 3.04
CA ASN A 70 -1.79 -17.07 4.25
C ASN A 70 -3.26 -16.78 3.95
N THR A 71 -4.12 -17.16 4.91
CA THR A 71 -5.58 -16.96 4.83
C THR A 71 -6.04 -15.57 5.27
N HIS A 72 -5.12 -14.78 5.82
CA HIS A 72 -5.36 -13.46 6.41
C HIS A 72 -4.39 -12.43 5.82
N GLU A 73 -4.61 -11.17 6.14
CA GLU A 73 -3.70 -10.09 5.74
C GLU A 73 -2.39 -10.16 6.53
N SER A 74 -1.29 -9.93 5.84
CA SER A 74 0.09 -9.95 6.33
C SER A 74 0.71 -8.58 6.12
N CYS A 75 0.26 -7.60 6.93
CA CYS A 75 0.61 -6.19 6.78
C CYS A 75 1.73 -5.70 7.71
N SER A 76 2.47 -6.61 8.34
CA SER A 76 3.60 -6.26 9.22
C SER A 76 4.63 -5.36 8.51
N ILE A 77 4.87 -5.59 7.21
CA ILE A 77 5.80 -4.80 6.37
C ILE A 77 5.43 -3.32 6.27
N SER A 78 4.15 -2.98 6.40
CA SER A 78 3.63 -1.61 6.32
C SER A 78 3.63 -0.88 7.65
N SER A 79 3.94 -1.58 8.76
CA SER A 79 3.81 -1.03 10.11
C SER A 79 4.74 0.18 10.33
N ALA A 80 4.14 1.31 10.67
CA ALA A 80 4.87 2.52 11.06
C ALA A 80 5.43 2.46 12.49
N ARG A 81 4.82 1.64 13.36
CA ARG A 81 5.10 1.57 14.81
C ARG A 81 6.18 0.55 15.18
N LYS A 82 6.31 -0.54 14.40
CA LYS A 82 7.29 -1.60 14.66
C LYS A 82 8.68 -1.20 14.16
N THR A 83 9.72 -1.59 14.90
CA THR A 83 11.13 -1.42 14.47
C THR A 83 11.44 -2.32 13.26
N THR A 84 12.49 -2.00 12.50
CA THR A 84 12.94 -2.80 11.35
C THR A 84 13.17 -4.27 11.72
N THR A 85 13.80 -4.55 12.86
CA THR A 85 14.03 -5.92 13.37
C THR A 85 12.72 -6.63 13.74
N GLN A 86 11.78 -5.95 14.39
CA GLN A 86 10.47 -6.55 14.71
C GLN A 86 9.68 -6.90 13.46
N VAL A 87 9.74 -6.04 12.43
CA VAL A 87 9.07 -6.31 11.15
C VAL A 87 9.75 -7.45 10.41
N TRP A 88 11.09 -7.49 10.39
CA TRP A 88 11.85 -8.59 9.81
C TRP A 88 11.50 -9.93 10.45
N ASN A 89 11.59 -10.04 11.78
CA ASN A 89 11.29 -11.28 12.49
C ASN A 89 9.84 -11.73 12.28
N GLY A 90 8.90 -10.79 12.26
CA GLY A 90 7.49 -11.09 11.98
C GLY A 90 7.29 -11.61 10.55
N LEU A 91 7.92 -10.99 9.56
CA LEU A 91 7.87 -11.46 8.17
C LEU A 91 8.49 -12.84 8.02
N GLN A 92 9.64 -13.11 8.65
CA GLN A 92 10.27 -14.44 8.59
C GLN A 92 9.39 -15.51 9.24
N ALA A 93 8.74 -15.22 10.37
CA ALA A 93 7.80 -16.15 10.98
C ALA A 93 6.60 -16.44 10.05
N GLU A 94 6.00 -15.40 9.47
CA GLU A 94 4.90 -15.55 8.51
C GLU A 94 5.32 -16.36 7.26
N LEU A 95 6.53 -16.12 6.73
CA LEU A 95 7.06 -16.88 5.59
C LEU A 95 7.35 -18.34 5.94
N SER A 96 7.82 -18.61 7.16
CA SER A 96 8.02 -19.98 7.65
C SER A 96 6.71 -20.75 7.65
N ASP A 97 5.64 -20.14 8.14
CA ASP A 97 4.30 -20.73 8.14
C ASP A 97 3.80 -20.98 6.71
N ILE A 98 3.96 -20.00 5.81
CA ILE A 98 3.57 -20.09 4.39
C ILE A 98 4.31 -21.23 3.69
N ILE A 99 5.62 -21.35 3.87
CA ILE A 99 6.45 -22.37 3.21
C ILE A 99 6.15 -23.77 3.73
N SER A 100 5.68 -23.88 4.98
CA SER A 100 5.28 -25.17 5.56
C SER A 100 3.95 -25.72 5.01
N LEU A 101 3.20 -24.92 4.25
CA LEU A 101 1.94 -25.34 3.64
C LEU A 101 2.17 -26.47 2.62
N PRO A 102 1.21 -27.41 2.49
CA PRO A 102 1.37 -28.62 1.68
C PRO A 102 1.32 -28.38 0.17
N ALA A 103 1.32 -27.13 -0.30
CA ALA A 103 1.29 -26.87 -1.73
C ALA A 103 2.60 -27.37 -2.37
N THR A 104 2.50 -27.88 -3.59
CA THR A 104 3.65 -28.24 -4.42
C THR A 104 4.43 -27.01 -4.91
N GLY A 105 4.12 -25.84 -4.36
CA GLY A 105 4.25 -24.53 -4.99
C GLY A 105 5.48 -23.73 -4.61
N ARG A 106 6.21 -23.33 -5.65
CA ARG A 106 7.50 -22.64 -5.62
C ARG A 106 7.39 -21.11 -5.51
N VAL A 107 6.18 -20.58 -5.32
CA VAL A 107 5.91 -19.13 -5.31
C VAL A 107 5.18 -18.75 -4.02
N ASN A 108 5.86 -18.01 -3.14
CA ASN A 108 5.38 -17.60 -1.84
C ASN A 108 4.90 -16.14 -1.90
N GLY A 109 3.71 -15.88 -1.38
CA GLY A 109 3.16 -14.52 -1.39
C GLY A 109 2.39 -14.14 -0.15
N ILE A 110 2.33 -12.84 0.09
CA ILE A 110 1.52 -12.23 1.15
C ILE A 110 0.51 -11.25 0.56
N LYS A 111 -0.62 -11.07 1.24
CA LYS A 111 -1.58 -9.99 0.94
C LYS A 111 -1.40 -8.88 1.96
N CYS A 112 -1.15 -7.66 1.49
CA CYS A 112 -1.27 -6.47 2.30
C CYS A 112 -1.82 -5.31 1.47
N PRO A 113 -3.12 -5.00 1.54
CA PRO A 113 -3.72 -3.96 0.71
C PRO A 113 -3.19 -2.55 0.97
N THR A 114 -2.51 -2.34 2.11
CA THR A 114 -1.97 -1.05 2.54
C THR A 114 -0.47 -0.93 2.26
N ALA A 115 0.17 -1.95 1.68
CA ALA A 115 1.59 -1.90 1.34
C ALA A 115 1.90 -0.76 0.37
N MET A 116 1.01 -0.50 -0.59
CA MET A 116 1.15 0.63 -1.52
C MET A 116 1.10 2.01 -0.84
N TYR A 117 0.45 2.13 0.33
CA TYR A 117 0.43 3.39 1.08
C TYR A 117 1.69 3.61 1.93
N SER A 118 2.63 2.66 1.95
CA SER A 118 3.77 2.68 2.87
C SER A 118 5.11 2.60 2.15
N MET A 119 5.82 3.74 2.03
CA MET A 119 7.23 3.73 1.63
C MET A 119 8.10 2.81 2.49
N LYS A 120 7.76 2.68 3.78
CA LYS A 120 8.50 1.78 4.67
C LYS A 120 8.41 0.35 4.17
N ALA A 121 7.25 -0.08 3.65
CA ALA A 121 7.11 -1.40 3.04
C ALA A 121 8.02 -1.52 1.79
N LEU A 122 7.98 -0.55 0.88
CA LEU A 122 8.81 -0.54 -0.31
C LEU A 122 10.31 -0.60 0.02
N HIS A 123 10.79 0.28 0.88
CA HIS A 123 12.19 0.33 1.30
C HIS A 123 12.63 -0.95 2.04
N ARG A 124 11.77 -1.51 2.90
CA ARG A 124 12.06 -2.79 3.57
C ARG A 124 12.19 -3.91 2.56
N LEU A 125 11.23 -4.06 1.66
CA LEU A 125 11.25 -5.12 0.64
C LEU A 125 12.39 -4.93 -0.37
N GLN A 126 12.80 -3.70 -0.68
CA GLN A 126 13.96 -3.49 -1.54
C GLN A 126 15.24 -4.06 -0.90
N ASN A 127 15.41 -3.85 0.41
CA ASN A 127 16.58 -4.33 1.14
C ASN A 127 16.54 -5.84 1.41
N TRP A 128 15.34 -6.40 1.57
CA TRP A 128 15.13 -7.77 2.02
C TRP A 128 14.85 -8.74 0.88
N HIS A 129 13.98 -8.34 -0.05
CA HIS A 129 13.50 -9.16 -1.17
C HIS A 129 13.42 -8.30 -2.45
N PRO A 130 14.55 -7.86 -3.02
CA PRO A 130 14.59 -6.91 -4.15
C PRO A 130 13.95 -7.43 -5.45
N ARG A 131 13.63 -8.72 -5.52
CA ARG A 131 12.97 -9.37 -6.67
C ARG A 131 11.49 -9.67 -6.44
N THR A 132 10.93 -9.27 -5.29
CA THR A 132 9.51 -9.47 -5.01
C THR A 132 8.67 -8.73 -6.05
N LYS A 133 7.76 -9.45 -6.68
CA LYS A 133 6.79 -8.91 -7.63
C LYS A 133 5.62 -8.27 -6.90
N TRP A 134 5.07 -7.18 -7.42
CA TRP A 134 3.94 -6.50 -6.79
C TRP A 134 2.70 -6.63 -7.66
N ILE A 135 1.59 -7.05 -7.07
CA ILE A 135 0.29 -7.09 -7.73
C ILE A 135 -0.57 -5.97 -7.18
N VAL A 136 -0.94 -5.02 -8.03
CA VAL A 136 -1.64 -3.79 -7.66
C VAL A 136 -2.97 -3.71 -8.41
N GLY A 137 -4.06 -3.80 -7.65
CA GLY A 137 -5.41 -3.58 -8.12
C GLY A 137 -5.81 -2.11 -8.05
N LEU A 138 -6.58 -1.72 -9.04
CA LEU A 138 -7.14 -0.40 -9.22
C LEU A 138 -8.67 -0.50 -9.33
N ARG A 139 -9.37 0.56 -8.97
CA ARG A 139 -10.82 0.67 -9.12
C ARG A 139 -11.17 2.10 -9.46
N HIS A 140 -12.29 2.32 -10.13
CA HIS A 140 -12.83 3.66 -10.34
C HIS A 140 -12.79 4.47 -9.02
N PRO A 141 -12.12 5.64 -8.97
CA PRO A 141 -11.89 6.43 -7.76
C PRO A 141 -13.14 6.64 -6.89
N VAL A 142 -14.25 7.04 -7.51
CA VAL A 142 -15.56 7.21 -6.85
C VAL A 142 -16.01 5.92 -6.13
N TRP A 143 -15.95 4.78 -6.80
CA TRP A 143 -16.33 3.49 -6.21
C TRP A 143 -15.33 2.98 -5.17
N GLN A 144 -14.04 3.31 -5.32
CA GLN A 144 -13.03 2.99 -4.32
C GLN A 144 -13.27 3.76 -3.02
N VAL A 145 -13.52 5.08 -3.10
CA VAL A 145 -13.80 5.92 -1.93
C VAL A 145 -15.03 5.41 -1.17
N GLN A 146 -16.16 5.21 -1.86
CA GLN A 146 -17.37 4.67 -1.23
C GLN A 146 -17.11 3.31 -0.58
N SER A 147 -16.53 2.37 -1.33
CA SER A 147 -16.30 1.01 -0.83
C SER A 147 -15.33 1.00 0.37
N PHE A 148 -14.35 1.89 0.39
CA PHE A 148 -13.35 1.96 1.46
C PHE A 148 -13.91 2.63 2.72
N TYR A 149 -14.66 3.72 2.55
CA TYR A 149 -15.35 4.38 3.65
C TYR A 149 -16.38 3.45 4.31
N ASN A 150 -17.29 2.86 3.52
CA ASN A 150 -18.33 1.96 4.04
C ASN A 150 -17.74 0.71 4.71
N TYR A 151 -16.61 0.21 4.20
CA TYR A 151 -15.87 -0.86 4.87
C TYR A 151 -15.36 -0.42 6.25
N ARG A 152 -14.80 0.79 6.39
CA ARG A 152 -14.30 1.28 7.70
C ARG A 152 -15.42 1.58 8.68
N VAL A 153 -16.59 2.03 8.21
CA VAL A 153 -17.79 2.15 9.03
C VAL A 153 -18.17 0.79 9.61
N THR A 154 -18.28 -0.22 8.75
CA THR A 154 -18.65 -1.58 9.17
C THR A 154 -17.62 -2.19 10.12
N GLU A 155 -16.33 -2.07 9.80
CA GLU A 155 -15.25 -2.56 10.66
C GLU A 155 -15.27 -1.90 12.05
N ALA A 156 -15.66 -0.63 12.14
CA ALA A 156 -15.84 0.04 13.42
C ALA A 156 -17.02 -0.57 14.20
N TYR A 157 -18.16 -0.80 13.57
CA TYR A 157 -19.30 -1.49 14.21
C TYR A 157 -18.96 -2.93 14.66
N ASP A 158 -18.29 -3.72 13.82
CA ASP A 158 -17.86 -5.07 14.16
C ASP A 158 -16.96 -5.09 15.41
N LYS A 159 -16.06 -4.10 15.54
CA LYS A 159 -15.20 -3.93 16.72
C LYS A 159 -16.01 -3.59 17.98
N LEU A 160 -17.06 -2.78 17.85
CA LEU A 160 -17.95 -2.47 18.97
C LEU A 160 -18.73 -3.69 19.42
N GLU A 161 -19.29 -4.44 18.47
CA GLU A 161 -20.05 -5.66 18.77
C GLU A 161 -19.14 -6.71 19.42
N ALA A 162 -17.93 -6.90 18.89
CA ALA A 162 -16.92 -7.75 19.50
C ALA A 162 -16.56 -7.29 20.93
N ALA A 163 -16.37 -5.98 21.16
CA ALA A 163 -16.09 -5.44 22.49
C ALA A 163 -17.28 -5.61 23.44
N ALA A 164 -18.51 -5.40 22.96
CA ALA A 164 -19.74 -5.60 23.73
C ALA A 164 -19.91 -7.06 24.14
N SER A 165 -19.60 -8.00 23.24
CA SER A 165 -19.66 -9.44 23.53
C SER A 165 -18.63 -9.91 24.57
N GLN A 166 -17.56 -9.15 24.77
CA GLN A 166 -16.50 -9.41 25.76
C GLN A 166 -16.68 -8.61 27.07
N SER A 167 -17.59 -7.64 27.09
CA SER A 167 -17.79 -6.73 28.22
C SER A 167 -18.65 -7.35 29.32
N TYR A 168 -18.21 -7.17 30.56
CA TYR A 168 -18.86 -7.64 31.77
C TYR A 168 -20.33 -7.17 31.88
N SER A 169 -21.29 -8.11 31.89
CA SER A 169 -22.74 -7.84 31.91
C SER A 169 -23.27 -7.09 33.14
N TRP A 170 -22.41 -6.72 34.09
CA TRP A 170 -22.77 -6.05 35.34
C TRP A 170 -22.54 -4.53 35.34
N LEU A 171 -21.91 -3.95 34.31
CA LEU A 171 -21.73 -2.50 34.20
C LEU A 171 -22.91 -1.83 33.47
N PRO A 172 -23.42 -0.69 33.96
CA PRO A 172 -24.43 0.10 33.24
C PRO A 172 -23.97 0.47 31.83
N ARG A 173 -24.86 0.36 30.82
CA ARG A 173 -24.57 0.59 29.40
C ARG A 173 -23.78 1.88 29.11
N PHE A 174 -24.09 2.97 29.81
CA PHE A 174 -23.41 4.26 29.63
C PHE A 174 -21.94 4.29 30.09
N MET A 175 -21.49 3.33 30.91
CA MET A 175 -20.10 3.24 31.38
C MET A 175 -19.18 2.47 30.41
N TRP A 176 -19.77 1.72 29.47
CA TRP A 176 -19.02 0.88 28.52
C TRP A 176 -19.57 1.00 27.10
N ASP A 177 -20.33 2.03 26.73
CA ASP A 177 -20.74 2.27 25.35
C ASP A 177 -19.62 3.05 24.63
N PRO A 178 -18.60 2.40 24.04
CA PRO A 178 -17.66 3.09 23.19
C PRO A 178 -18.47 3.61 22.02
N GLN A 179 -18.82 4.89 22.04
CA GLN A 179 -19.27 5.53 20.83
C GLN A 179 -18.10 5.43 19.84
N PRO A 180 -18.27 4.76 18.70
CA PRO A 180 -17.24 4.70 17.67
C PRO A 180 -16.83 6.12 17.31
N SER A 181 -15.52 6.38 17.29
CA SER A 181 -15.02 7.63 16.74
C SER A 181 -15.15 7.57 15.22
N PHE A 182 -16.34 7.84 14.71
CA PHE A 182 -16.58 8.04 13.29
C PHE A 182 -16.08 9.42 12.88
N ARG A 183 -15.60 9.50 11.64
CA ARG A 183 -15.47 10.78 10.95
C ARG A 183 -16.33 10.74 9.71
N SER A 184 -17.09 11.80 9.48
CA SER A 184 -17.85 11.95 8.25
C SER A 184 -16.89 11.99 7.06
N LEU A 185 -17.39 11.61 5.88
CA LEU A 185 -16.57 11.69 4.67
C LEU A 185 -16.16 13.15 4.38
N ASP A 186 -17.05 14.12 4.62
CA ASP A 186 -16.74 15.55 4.51
C ASP A 186 -15.62 15.97 5.43
N ASP A 187 -15.62 15.56 6.71
CA ASP A 187 -14.53 15.88 7.63
C ASP A 187 -13.19 15.32 7.14
N ILE A 188 -13.19 14.10 6.58
CA ILE A 188 -11.96 13.48 6.05
C ILE A 188 -11.40 14.27 4.86
N PHE A 189 -12.28 14.85 4.03
CA PHE A 189 -11.89 15.58 2.82
C PHE A 189 -11.61 17.06 3.03
N THR A 190 -12.23 17.67 4.04
CA THR A 190 -12.10 19.10 4.35
C THR A 190 -11.08 19.38 5.45
N ALA A 191 -10.93 18.49 6.45
CA ALA A 191 -10.03 18.73 7.56
C ALA A 191 -8.56 18.64 7.10
N PRO A 192 -7.69 19.54 7.59
CA PRO A 192 -6.27 19.43 7.34
C PRO A 192 -5.72 18.14 7.99
N TYR A 193 -5.35 17.20 7.13
CA TYR A 193 -4.39 16.12 7.41
C TYR A 193 -4.78 15.13 8.52
N GLN A 194 -6.00 14.62 8.46
CA GLN A 194 -6.51 13.64 9.42
C GLN A 194 -7.13 12.44 8.68
N PRO A 195 -6.32 11.46 8.23
CA PRO A 195 -6.84 10.20 7.65
C PRO A 195 -7.61 9.44 8.73
N TRP A 196 -8.79 8.92 8.42
CA TRP A 196 -9.56 8.06 9.33
C TRP A 196 -9.43 6.61 8.91
N ASN A 197 -8.72 5.81 9.71
CA ASN A 197 -8.43 4.40 9.39
C ASN A 197 -7.94 4.24 7.93
N GLU A 198 -6.96 5.06 7.54
CA GLU A 198 -6.34 5.10 6.20
C GLU A 198 -7.21 5.69 5.08
N VAL A 199 -8.52 5.86 5.28
CA VAL A 199 -9.36 6.66 4.37
C VAL A 199 -8.90 8.10 4.46
N SER A 200 -8.59 8.69 3.31
CA SER A 200 -8.10 10.06 3.23
C SER A 200 -8.51 10.68 1.92
N ARG A 201 -8.43 12.02 1.85
CA ARG A 201 -8.65 12.75 0.61
C ARG A 201 -7.71 12.41 -0.55
N TRP A 202 -6.74 11.54 -0.33
CA TRP A 202 -5.73 11.13 -1.32
C TRP A 202 -5.76 9.62 -1.60
N SER A 203 -6.56 8.81 -0.89
CA SER A 203 -6.49 7.35 -1.03
C SER A 203 -6.88 6.84 -2.42
N HIS A 204 -7.58 7.65 -3.21
CA HIS A 204 -7.98 7.37 -4.59
C HIS A 204 -6.99 7.88 -5.65
N ARG A 205 -5.97 8.64 -5.26
CA ARG A 205 -4.93 9.20 -6.13
C ARG A 205 -3.78 8.20 -6.28
N TYR A 206 -3.98 7.18 -7.10
CA TYR A 206 -3.05 6.05 -7.22
C TYR A 206 -1.65 6.44 -7.69
N GLU A 207 -1.53 7.45 -8.53
CA GLU A 207 -0.27 7.97 -9.05
C GLU A 207 0.65 8.51 -7.96
N LEU A 208 0.10 9.11 -6.90
CA LEU A 208 0.90 9.61 -5.77
C LEU A 208 1.67 8.48 -5.08
N PHE A 209 1.08 7.29 -5.05
CA PHE A 209 1.66 6.11 -4.44
C PHE A 209 2.49 5.29 -5.43
N LEU A 210 2.05 5.18 -6.68
CA LEU A 210 2.78 4.39 -7.67
C LEU A 210 4.07 5.09 -8.12
N ASN A 211 4.15 6.42 -8.04
CA ASN A 211 5.39 7.16 -8.24
C ASN A 211 6.51 6.79 -7.26
N GLN A 212 6.18 6.18 -6.11
CA GLN A 212 7.16 5.69 -5.13
C GLN A 212 8.13 4.66 -5.71
N PHE A 213 7.72 3.90 -6.75
CA PHE A 213 8.57 2.91 -7.42
C PHE A 213 9.68 3.54 -8.28
N GLY A 214 9.59 4.83 -8.60
CA GLY A 214 10.59 5.50 -9.44
C GLY A 214 10.53 5.11 -10.92
N PHE A 215 9.46 4.46 -11.38
CA PHE A 215 9.31 4.03 -12.78
C PHE A 215 9.04 5.18 -13.77
N THR A 216 8.62 6.35 -13.28
CA THR A 216 8.32 7.50 -14.13
C THR A 216 9.01 8.76 -13.58
N ASN A 217 9.42 9.66 -14.48
CA ASN A 217 10.06 10.91 -14.10
C ASN A 217 9.02 11.92 -13.58
N MET A 218 9.05 12.25 -12.29
CA MET A 218 8.19 13.32 -11.76
C MET A 218 8.64 14.70 -12.25
N THR A 219 7.68 15.55 -12.62
CA THR A 219 7.88 16.96 -12.91
C THR A 219 8.11 17.74 -11.61
N VAL A 220 8.72 18.93 -11.69
CA VAL A 220 8.95 19.77 -10.49
C VAL A 220 7.64 20.10 -9.75
N PRO A 221 6.52 20.49 -10.41
CA PRO A 221 5.25 20.69 -9.73
C PRO A 221 4.73 19.44 -9.02
N GLU A 222 4.83 18.26 -9.65
CA GLU A 222 4.44 16.98 -9.03
C GLU A 222 5.31 16.69 -7.80
N VAL A 223 6.62 16.92 -7.85
CA VAL A 223 7.51 16.76 -6.70
C VAL A 223 7.12 17.70 -5.57
N VAL A 224 6.79 18.96 -5.87
CA VAL A 224 6.38 19.95 -4.86
C VAL A 224 5.03 19.58 -4.23
N GLU A 225 4.03 19.21 -5.04
CA GLU A 225 2.75 18.70 -4.55
C GLU A 225 2.98 17.50 -3.63
N TRP A 226 3.74 16.53 -4.12
CA TRP A 226 4.07 15.33 -3.38
C TRP A 226 4.78 15.66 -2.08
N GLN A 227 5.82 16.51 -2.09
CA GLN A 227 6.51 16.98 -0.88
C GLN A 227 5.58 17.65 0.11
N ASN A 228 4.66 18.52 -0.33
CA ASN A 228 3.67 19.14 0.54
C ASN A 228 2.75 18.11 1.20
N LEU A 229 2.35 17.08 0.45
CA LEU A 229 1.57 15.95 0.98
C LEU A 229 2.35 15.13 2.01
N THR A 230 3.66 14.97 1.79
CA THR A 230 4.57 14.22 2.68
C THR A 230 4.81 14.97 4.00
N ALA A 231 5.09 16.28 3.93
CA ALA A 231 5.41 17.13 5.07
C ALA A 231 4.24 17.30 6.03
N ALA A 232 3.02 17.10 5.53
CA ALA A 232 1.80 17.20 6.31
C ALA A 232 1.39 15.88 7.00
N ARG A 233 2.17 14.79 6.90
CA ARG A 233 1.84 13.49 7.52
C ARG A 233 3.04 12.85 8.24
N ASP A 234 2.79 12.37 9.46
CA ASP A 234 3.74 11.57 10.25
C ASP A 234 3.51 10.03 10.15
N ALA A 235 2.67 9.56 9.22
CA ALA A 235 2.33 8.13 9.12
C ALA A 235 2.14 7.56 7.70
N MET A 236 2.32 8.37 6.67
CA MET A 236 2.27 7.93 5.27
C MET A 236 3.43 8.61 4.56
N THR A 237 4.63 8.26 5.03
CA THR A 237 5.88 8.93 4.71
C THR A 237 6.27 8.58 3.29
N LEU A 238 5.57 9.14 2.32
CA LEU A 238 6.09 9.41 0.99
C LEU A 238 7.48 10.07 1.21
N TYR A 239 8.58 9.42 0.83
CA TYR A 239 9.94 9.95 1.00
C TYR A 239 10.54 10.34 -0.34
N PRO A 240 11.01 11.58 -0.53
CA PRO A 240 11.51 12.07 -1.81
C PRO A 240 12.89 11.50 -2.08
N HIS A 241 13.00 10.19 -2.24
CA HIS A 241 14.22 9.52 -2.67
C HIS A 241 14.20 9.42 -4.20
N LEU A 242 14.29 10.59 -4.84
CA LEU A 242 14.48 10.80 -6.28
C LEU A 242 15.79 10.20 -6.85
N GLY A 243 16.40 9.20 -6.22
CA GLY A 243 17.69 8.67 -6.69
C GLY A 243 18.35 7.51 -5.95
N LEU A 244 17.78 6.99 -4.85
CA LEU A 244 18.33 5.79 -4.19
C LEU A 244 17.70 4.48 -4.68
N LEU A 245 16.83 4.61 -5.68
CA LEU A 245 15.95 3.57 -6.16
C LEU A 245 16.27 3.11 -7.61
N SER A 246 17.35 3.61 -8.20
CA SER A 246 17.70 3.31 -9.60
C SER A 246 18.06 1.84 -9.88
N ASP A 247 18.42 1.07 -8.85
CA ASP A 247 18.85 -0.33 -8.96
C ASP A 247 17.75 -1.31 -8.55
N HIS A 248 16.48 -0.97 -8.78
CA HIS A 248 15.35 -1.83 -8.46
C HIS A 248 15.09 -2.91 -9.51
N ASN A 249 14.88 -4.13 -9.03
CA ASN A 249 14.36 -5.24 -9.85
C ASN A 249 12.89 -5.54 -9.53
N PHE A 250 12.15 -4.55 -9.02
CA PHE A 250 10.71 -4.72 -8.84
C PHE A 250 10.02 -4.73 -10.19
N GLU A 251 9.13 -5.71 -10.34
CA GLU A 251 8.15 -5.77 -11.42
C GLU A 251 6.78 -5.61 -10.78
N ILE A 252 5.87 -4.90 -11.47
CA ILE A 252 4.50 -4.72 -11.00
C ILE A 252 3.52 -5.22 -12.05
N PHE A 253 2.47 -5.90 -11.58
CA PHE A 253 1.31 -6.26 -12.37
C PHE A 253 0.14 -5.40 -11.93
N VAL A 254 -0.34 -4.57 -12.84
CA VAL A 254 -1.44 -3.62 -12.58
C VAL A 254 -2.70 -4.14 -13.26
N TYR A 255 -3.83 -4.05 -12.56
CA TYR A 255 -5.14 -4.45 -13.08
C TYR A 255 -6.25 -3.55 -12.55
N THR A 256 -7.40 -3.53 -13.23
CA THR A 256 -8.64 -2.94 -12.70
C THR A 256 -9.60 -4.02 -12.20
N VAL A 257 -10.40 -3.71 -11.17
CA VAL A 257 -11.43 -4.63 -10.65
C VAL A 257 -12.39 -5.07 -11.77
N ASP A 258 -12.66 -4.19 -12.73
CA ASP A 258 -13.48 -4.47 -13.92
C ASP A 258 -12.95 -5.66 -14.74
N GLN A 259 -11.63 -5.89 -14.78
CA GLN A 259 -11.04 -7.07 -15.42
C GLN A 259 -11.27 -8.36 -14.65
N MET A 260 -11.43 -8.28 -13.32
CA MET A 260 -11.73 -9.44 -12.48
C MET A 260 -13.21 -9.81 -12.55
N GLU A 261 -14.08 -8.80 -12.64
CA GLU A 261 -15.55 -8.93 -12.66
C GLU A 261 -16.12 -9.04 -14.10
N ASP A 262 -15.24 -9.16 -15.10
CA ASP A 262 -15.66 -9.21 -16.50
C ASP A 262 -16.48 -10.46 -16.82
N ALA A 263 -17.71 -10.24 -17.29
CA ALA A 263 -18.61 -11.29 -17.74
C ALA A 263 -18.13 -11.96 -19.04
N ASN A 264 -17.25 -11.31 -19.82
CA ASN A 264 -16.65 -11.91 -21.00
C ASN A 264 -15.61 -12.97 -20.59
N THR A 265 -15.93 -14.24 -20.86
CA THR A 265 -15.11 -15.39 -20.47
C THR A 265 -13.74 -15.41 -21.15
N GLU A 266 -13.61 -14.86 -22.36
CA GLU A 266 -12.33 -14.80 -23.08
C GLU A 266 -11.40 -13.76 -22.46
N ARG A 267 -11.90 -12.54 -22.21
CA ARG A 267 -11.13 -11.48 -21.54
C ARG A 267 -10.77 -11.87 -20.11
N SER A 268 -11.70 -12.47 -19.37
CA SER A 268 -11.44 -13.04 -18.04
C SER A 268 -10.36 -14.14 -18.08
N ALA A 269 -10.34 -14.99 -19.12
CA ALA A 269 -9.28 -15.98 -19.30
C ALA A 269 -7.93 -15.34 -19.67
N GLN A 270 -7.93 -14.27 -20.48
CA GLN A 270 -6.71 -13.51 -20.80
C GLN A 270 -6.13 -12.84 -19.55
N PHE A 271 -6.97 -12.22 -18.72
CA PHE A 271 -6.58 -11.65 -17.44
C PHE A 271 -5.81 -12.67 -16.58
N ARG A 272 -6.44 -13.83 -16.35
CA ARG A 272 -5.84 -14.94 -15.57
C ARG A 272 -4.54 -15.44 -16.19
N LYS A 273 -4.46 -15.57 -17.51
CA LYS A 273 -3.24 -15.99 -18.22
C LYS A 273 -2.11 -14.97 -18.07
N GLY A 274 -2.42 -13.68 -18.10
CA GLY A 274 -1.45 -12.60 -17.87
C GLY A 274 -0.88 -12.66 -16.46
N LEU A 275 -1.75 -12.79 -15.45
CA LEU A 275 -1.33 -12.91 -14.05
C LEU A 275 -0.54 -14.20 -13.78
N GLN A 276 -0.96 -15.32 -14.39
CA GLN A 276 -0.24 -16.59 -14.36
C GLN A 276 1.19 -16.43 -14.91
N SER A 277 1.30 -15.81 -16.09
CA SER A 277 2.59 -15.60 -16.77
C SER A 277 3.49 -14.67 -15.98
N PHE A 278 2.92 -13.59 -15.43
CA PHE A 278 3.63 -12.64 -14.57
C PHE A 278 4.25 -13.33 -13.34
N LEU A 279 3.54 -14.26 -12.71
CA LEU A 279 4.04 -15.03 -11.57
C LEU A 279 4.88 -16.24 -11.97
N GLY A 280 5.00 -16.58 -13.26
CA GLY A 280 5.72 -17.76 -13.72
C GLY A 280 5.06 -19.09 -13.34
N LEU A 281 3.73 -19.10 -13.17
CA LEU A 281 2.96 -20.30 -12.83
C LEU A 281 2.77 -21.17 -14.09
N THR A 282 2.88 -22.48 -13.95
CA THR A 282 2.69 -23.42 -15.06
C THR A 282 1.25 -23.89 -15.19
N GLU A 283 0.53 -23.98 -14.07
CA GLU A 283 -0.89 -24.32 -14.03
C GLU A 283 -1.77 -23.07 -14.18
N PRO A 284 -2.98 -23.22 -14.74
CA PRO A 284 -3.91 -22.10 -14.90
C PRO A 284 -4.49 -21.64 -13.55
N LEU A 285 -4.60 -20.32 -13.37
CA LEU A 285 -5.34 -19.76 -12.24
C LEU A 285 -6.83 -20.15 -12.31
N PRO A 286 -7.47 -20.47 -11.18
CA PRO A 286 -8.90 -20.77 -11.17
C PRO A 286 -9.72 -19.54 -11.61
N SER A 287 -10.98 -19.76 -11.98
CA SER A 287 -11.91 -18.65 -12.22
C SER A 287 -12.00 -17.77 -10.98
N LEU A 288 -11.97 -16.46 -11.18
CA LEU A 288 -12.10 -15.51 -10.09
C LEU A 288 -13.57 -15.46 -9.69
N GLY A 289 -13.86 -15.75 -8.42
CA GLY A 289 -15.20 -15.59 -7.87
C GLY A 289 -15.56 -14.12 -7.70
N HIS A 290 -16.86 -13.83 -7.65
CA HIS A 290 -17.37 -12.54 -7.17
C HIS A 290 -17.41 -12.56 -5.64
N GLU A 291 -16.23 -12.65 -5.03
CA GLU A 291 -16.11 -12.69 -3.58
C GLU A 291 -16.13 -11.27 -3.01
N ASN A 292 -17.06 -11.00 -2.10
CA ASN A 292 -17.42 -9.69 -1.55
C ASN A 292 -18.31 -8.82 -2.46
N ILE A 293 -19.52 -9.31 -2.76
CA ILE A 293 -20.66 -8.41 -3.03
C ILE A 293 -20.66 -7.37 -1.90
N ASN A 294 -20.73 -6.07 -2.19
CA ASN A 294 -20.72 -5.01 -1.19
C ASN A 294 -21.75 -5.33 -0.09
N HIS A 295 -21.31 -5.93 1.02
CA HIS A 295 -22.16 -6.29 2.15
C HIS A 295 -22.61 -5.07 2.94
N PHE A 296 -22.18 -3.89 2.50
CA PHE A 296 -22.32 -2.61 3.17
C PHE A 296 -23.43 -1.77 2.54
N GLN A 297 -24.40 -2.39 1.86
CA GLN A 297 -25.60 -1.74 1.34
C GLN A 297 -26.82 -2.62 1.65
N GLY A 298 -27.99 -1.99 1.81
CA GLY A 298 -29.24 -2.68 2.14
C GLY A 298 -29.39 -3.00 3.63
N SER A 299 -29.85 -4.22 3.97
CA SER A 299 -30.21 -4.61 5.35
C SER A 299 -29.04 -4.66 6.34
N ARG A 300 -27.80 -4.52 5.86
CA ARG A 300 -26.57 -4.47 6.65
C ARG A 300 -25.89 -3.10 6.65
N ALA A 301 -26.53 -2.08 6.07
CA ALA A 301 -26.01 -0.72 6.12
C ALA A 301 -26.10 -0.15 7.54
N HIS A 302 -25.06 0.56 7.95
CA HIS A 302 -25.04 1.32 9.19
C HIS A 302 -25.44 2.78 8.94
N PRO A 303 -25.83 3.56 9.97
CA PRO A 303 -26.25 4.96 9.83
C PRO A 303 -25.26 5.85 9.06
N GLU A 304 -23.96 5.62 9.22
CA GLU A 304 -22.89 6.38 8.56
C GLU A 304 -22.50 5.81 7.20
N THR A 305 -23.10 4.70 6.76
CA THR A 305 -22.86 4.15 5.42
C THR A 305 -23.40 5.12 4.37
N ILE A 306 -22.61 5.42 3.35
CA ILE A 306 -22.99 6.36 2.29
C ILE A 306 -23.32 5.67 0.97
N ASP A 307 -24.16 6.33 0.19
CA ASP A 307 -24.17 6.24 -1.27
C ASP A 307 -23.55 7.51 -1.85
N ILE A 308 -22.40 7.41 -2.49
CA ILE A 308 -21.67 8.55 -3.06
C ILE A 308 -22.44 9.20 -4.21
N CYS A 309 -23.47 8.55 -4.77
CA CYS A 309 -24.32 9.11 -5.80
C CYS A 309 -25.40 10.04 -5.26
N ASP A 310 -25.65 10.07 -3.94
CA ASP A 310 -26.56 11.03 -3.34
C ASP A 310 -26.13 12.47 -3.66
N SER A 311 -27.12 13.36 -3.84
CA SER A 311 -26.89 14.75 -4.25
C SER A 311 -26.02 15.53 -3.26
N GLN A 312 -26.06 15.16 -1.97
CA GLN A 312 -25.25 15.78 -0.91
C GLN A 312 -23.74 15.62 -1.16
N TRP A 313 -23.31 14.59 -1.90
CA TRP A 313 -21.90 14.33 -2.20
C TRP A 313 -21.46 14.85 -3.56
N SER A 314 -22.30 15.60 -4.29
CA SER A 314 -22.02 16.04 -5.66
C SER A 314 -20.72 16.84 -5.80
N ASP A 315 -20.46 17.77 -4.88
CA ASP A 315 -19.23 18.58 -4.88
C ASP A 315 -17.98 17.73 -4.60
N LEU A 316 -18.07 16.84 -3.61
CA LEU A 316 -16.98 15.92 -3.27
C LEU A 316 -16.71 14.94 -4.41
N ARG A 317 -17.76 14.36 -4.99
CA ARG A 317 -17.68 13.44 -6.12
C ARG A 317 -17.04 14.11 -7.34
N SER A 318 -17.39 15.37 -7.61
CA SER A 318 -16.77 16.16 -8.69
C SER A 318 -15.26 16.32 -8.49
N GLN A 319 -14.80 16.51 -7.25
CA GLN A 319 -13.37 16.55 -6.93
C GLN A 319 -12.70 15.19 -7.17
N ILE A 320 -13.32 14.10 -6.69
CA ILE A 320 -12.81 12.73 -6.88
C ILE A 320 -12.72 12.36 -8.37
N ILE A 321 -13.67 12.82 -9.19
CA ILE A 321 -13.64 12.61 -10.66
C ILE A 321 -12.50 13.40 -11.29
N ALA A 322 -12.29 14.65 -10.90
CA ALA A 322 -11.17 15.46 -11.40
C ALA A 322 -9.82 14.79 -11.10
N ASP A 323 -9.67 14.30 -9.87
CA ASP A 323 -8.53 13.48 -9.43
C ASP A 323 -8.41 12.17 -10.23
N GLY A 324 -9.54 11.53 -10.51
CA GLY A 324 -9.59 10.31 -11.31
C GLY A 324 -9.11 10.50 -12.75
N ARG A 325 -9.43 11.64 -13.37
CA ARG A 325 -8.92 12.02 -14.70
C ARG A 325 -7.41 12.12 -14.71
N VAL A 326 -6.83 12.81 -13.73
CA VAL A 326 -5.37 12.94 -13.57
C VAL A 326 -4.73 11.56 -13.41
N THR A 327 -5.26 10.76 -12.49
CA THR A 327 -4.76 9.42 -12.18
C THR A 327 -4.81 8.50 -13.41
N ALA A 328 -5.96 8.43 -14.08
CA ALA A 328 -6.16 7.59 -15.27
C ALA A 328 -5.22 7.98 -16.40
N THR A 329 -5.09 9.29 -16.68
CA THR A 329 -4.18 9.79 -17.71
C THR A 329 -2.73 9.42 -17.40
N TRP A 330 -2.28 9.64 -16.16
CA TRP A 330 -0.92 9.28 -15.75
C TRP A 330 -0.65 7.77 -15.84
N ILE A 331 -1.61 6.92 -15.45
CA ILE A 331 -1.45 5.47 -15.58
C ILE A 331 -1.28 5.07 -17.05
N GLN A 332 -2.19 5.56 -17.91
CA GLN A 332 -2.22 5.20 -19.33
C GLN A 332 -0.99 5.68 -20.10
N ASP A 333 -0.54 6.91 -19.84
CA ASP A 333 0.50 7.58 -20.63
C ASP A 333 1.91 7.34 -20.09
N ARG A 334 2.04 7.12 -18.78
CA ARG A 334 3.35 7.09 -18.09
C ARG A 334 3.63 5.78 -17.41
N LEU A 335 2.72 5.26 -16.58
CA LEU A 335 2.99 4.04 -15.83
C LEU A 335 3.10 2.82 -16.74
N VAL A 336 2.10 2.59 -17.59
CA VAL A 336 2.05 1.41 -18.48
C VAL A 336 3.18 1.43 -19.52
N ALA A 337 3.74 2.60 -19.82
CA ALA A 337 4.91 2.73 -20.70
C ALA A 337 6.22 2.21 -20.06
N SER A 338 6.26 1.99 -18.75
CA SER A 338 7.45 1.47 -18.06
C SER A 338 7.68 -0.01 -18.38
N PRO A 339 8.92 -0.44 -18.67
CA PRO A 339 9.24 -1.85 -18.90
C PRO A 339 9.08 -2.73 -17.65
N HIS A 340 8.97 -2.11 -16.46
CA HIS A 340 8.75 -2.80 -15.19
C HIS A 340 7.27 -3.04 -14.87
N VAL A 341 6.37 -2.58 -15.73
CA VAL A 341 4.92 -2.65 -15.54
C VAL A 341 4.33 -3.63 -16.53
N SER A 342 3.58 -4.60 -16.01
CA SER A 342 2.77 -5.53 -16.78
C SER A 342 1.30 -5.25 -16.55
N VAL A 343 0.52 -5.26 -17.63
CA VAL A 343 -0.94 -5.30 -17.59
C VAL A 343 -1.40 -6.49 -18.44
N SER A 344 -2.55 -7.07 -18.12
CA SER A 344 -3.20 -8.04 -19.00
C SER A 344 -4.32 -7.37 -19.77
N ASP A 345 -4.58 -7.84 -21.00
CA ASP A 345 -5.60 -7.27 -21.91
C ASP A 345 -5.53 -5.73 -21.95
N ASP A 346 -4.40 -5.19 -22.44
CA ASP A 346 -4.14 -3.74 -22.47
C ASP A 346 -5.28 -2.93 -23.09
N PRO A 347 -5.94 -3.34 -24.20
CA PRO A 347 -7.10 -2.63 -24.73
C PRO A 347 -8.25 -2.54 -23.72
N PHE A 348 -8.63 -3.65 -23.07
CA PHE A 348 -9.70 -3.61 -22.08
C PHE A 348 -9.29 -2.83 -20.83
N PHE A 349 -8.06 -3.02 -20.33
CA PHE A 349 -7.51 -2.26 -19.21
C PHE A 349 -7.63 -0.74 -19.46
N ARG A 350 -7.17 -0.26 -20.61
CA ARG A 350 -7.26 1.16 -21.00
C ARG A 350 -8.72 1.63 -21.08
N SER A 351 -9.59 0.84 -21.69
CA SER A 351 -11.02 1.20 -21.77
C SER A 351 -11.68 1.34 -20.39
N THR A 352 -11.25 0.55 -19.39
CA THR A 352 -11.75 0.69 -18.02
C THR A 352 -11.24 1.96 -17.36
N LEU A 353 -10.01 2.40 -17.65
CA LEU A 353 -9.48 3.69 -17.17
C LEU A 353 -10.16 4.88 -17.84
N ASP A 354 -10.56 4.77 -19.10
CA ASP A 354 -11.30 5.83 -19.80
C ASP A 354 -12.65 6.12 -19.14
N THR A 355 -13.26 5.14 -18.50
CA THR A 355 -14.51 5.36 -17.75
C THR A 355 -14.33 6.31 -16.57
N TRP A 356 -13.11 6.42 -16.02
CA TRP A 356 -12.79 7.31 -14.89
C TRP A 356 -12.81 8.78 -15.28
N MET A 357 -12.93 9.07 -16.58
CA MET A 357 -13.11 10.41 -17.11
C MET A 357 -14.55 10.91 -16.96
N HIS A 358 -15.48 10.10 -16.46
CA HIS A 358 -16.89 10.43 -16.36
C HIS A 358 -17.42 10.20 -14.94
N ASP A 359 -18.50 10.89 -14.57
CA ASP A 359 -19.22 10.57 -13.33
C ASP A 359 -19.91 9.22 -13.53
N PRO A 360 -19.64 8.21 -12.70
CA PRO A 360 -20.25 6.91 -12.86
C PRO A 360 -21.65 6.82 -12.21
N CYS A 361 -22.10 7.88 -11.53
CA CYS A 361 -23.44 7.97 -10.98
C CYS A 361 -24.50 8.30 -12.05
N PRO A 362 -25.72 7.74 -11.93
CA PRO A 362 -26.79 7.88 -12.92
C PRO A 362 -27.44 9.27 -12.96
#